data_AF-A0A645DCZ6-F1
#
_entry.id   AF-A0A645DCZ6-F1
#
_cell.length_a   1.000
_cell.length_b   1.000
_cell.length_c   1.000
_cell.angle_alpha   90.00
_cell.angle_beta   90.00
_cell.angle_gamma   90.00
#
_symmetry.space_group_name_H-M   'P 1'
#
loop_
_entity.id
_entity.type
_entity.pdbx_description
1 polymer ?
#
loop_
_entity_poly.entity_id
_entity_poly.type
_entity_poly.pdbx_seq_one_letter_code
_entity_poly.pdbx_strand_id
1 'polypeptide(L)'
;MFIFAYEEMMSVVNTNGFFDAHLEQFGVDENTPLKSYKDVLKFIDQAGNDTAEYDLSPEGANKINSFVTIQHDVYYFSVPFNTTDPLPLTNFYLPKVTTNPFNLIPALLMCFGTSGNHDGIQMDGSWRENDSLVSTVSATYPFDEPHVDYDKNNIQKGVWNVMPVQTGDHFTPMGLFADKDQTREFFKNLAETISSLKD
;
A
#
# COMPACT_ATOMS: atom_id res chain seq x y z
N MET A 1 -2.82 7.89 8.58
CA MET A 1 -4.01 8.75 8.39
C MET A 1 -3.67 10.12 7.81
N PHE A 2 -2.87 10.99 8.45
CA PHE A 2 -2.62 12.37 7.95
C PHE A 2 -1.94 12.54 6.56
N ILE A 3 -1.28 11.51 6.01
CA ILE A 3 -0.50 11.65 4.77
C ILE A 3 -1.22 11.11 3.54
N PHE A 4 -1.99 10.02 3.68
CA PHE A 4 -2.92 9.57 2.64
C PHE A 4 -3.90 10.70 2.26
N ALA A 5 -4.40 11.43 3.27
CA ALA A 5 -5.26 12.58 3.05
C ALA A 5 -4.63 13.72 2.22
N TYR A 6 -3.29 13.86 2.14
CA TYR A 6 -2.65 14.92 1.36
C TYR A 6 -2.50 14.55 -0.13
N GLU A 7 -2.12 13.31 -0.44
CA GLU A 7 -2.00 12.84 -1.82
C GLU A 7 -3.37 12.64 -2.47
N GLU A 8 -4.33 12.06 -1.75
CA GLU A 8 -5.73 11.98 -2.17
C GLU A 8 -6.33 13.38 -2.36
N MET A 9 -6.00 14.36 -1.50
CA MET A 9 -6.46 15.75 -1.64
C MET A 9 -6.01 16.39 -2.96
N MET A 10 -4.79 16.13 -3.45
CA MET A 10 -4.33 16.66 -4.74
C MET A 10 -5.03 16.00 -5.92
N SER A 11 -5.55 14.78 -5.70
CA SER A 11 -6.27 14.00 -6.70
C SER A 11 -7.74 14.46 -6.85
N VAL A 12 -8.41 14.88 -5.77
CA VAL A 12 -9.85 15.22 -5.85
C VAL A 12 -10.12 16.71 -6.16
N VAL A 13 -9.12 17.57 -6.04
CA VAL A 13 -9.27 19.00 -6.38
C VAL A 13 -9.19 19.18 -7.89
N ASN A 14 -10.14 19.92 -8.48
CA ASN A 14 -10.19 20.17 -9.92
C ASN A 14 -8.83 20.67 -10.45
N THR A 15 -8.18 19.82 -11.26
CA THR A 15 -6.87 20.07 -11.85
C THR A 15 -6.98 20.67 -13.26
N ASN A 16 -8.14 21.19 -13.67
CA ASN A 16 -8.47 21.58 -15.05
C ASN A 16 -8.34 20.43 -16.05
N GLY A 17 -8.76 19.21 -15.65
CA GLY A 17 -8.79 18.02 -16.52
C GLY A 17 -7.47 17.27 -16.67
N PHE A 18 -6.41 17.64 -15.93
CA PHE A 18 -5.16 16.85 -15.89
C PHE A 18 -5.29 15.56 -15.07
N PHE A 19 -6.27 15.51 -14.18
CA PHE A 19 -6.57 14.41 -13.29
C PHE A 19 -8.08 14.40 -12.97
N ASP A 20 -8.68 13.22 -12.95
CA ASP A 20 -10.07 12.94 -12.59
C ASP A 20 -10.08 11.89 -11.47
N ALA A 21 -10.79 12.19 -10.37
CA ALA A 21 -10.90 11.31 -9.21
C ALA A 21 -11.99 10.25 -9.34
N HIS A 22 -12.83 10.33 -10.38
CA HIS A 22 -13.91 9.37 -10.66
C HIS A 22 -14.86 9.17 -9.47
N LEU A 23 -15.45 10.28 -9.00
CA LEU A 23 -16.36 10.35 -7.84
C LEU A 23 -17.82 10.67 -8.22
N GLU A 24 -18.20 10.42 -9.47
CA GLU A 24 -19.52 10.75 -10.01
C GLU A 24 -20.66 10.01 -9.28
N GLN A 25 -20.39 8.80 -8.78
CA GLN A 25 -21.30 8.03 -7.94
C GLN A 25 -21.68 8.75 -6.63
N PHE A 26 -20.85 9.70 -6.19
CA PHE A 26 -21.14 10.57 -5.05
C PHE A 26 -21.62 11.97 -5.45
N GLY A 27 -21.83 12.20 -6.76
CA GLY A 27 -22.26 13.49 -7.30
C GLY A 27 -21.14 14.53 -7.41
N VAL A 28 -19.88 14.11 -7.41
CA VAL A 28 -18.71 14.98 -7.63
C VAL A 28 -18.19 14.74 -9.04
N ASP A 29 -18.21 15.79 -9.86
CA ASP A 29 -17.75 15.76 -11.25
C ASP A 29 -17.17 17.13 -11.67
N GLU A 30 -16.86 17.31 -12.95
CA GLU A 30 -16.35 18.58 -13.50
C GLU A 30 -17.30 19.77 -13.30
N ASN A 31 -18.61 19.53 -13.19
CA ASN A 31 -19.64 20.55 -12.97
C ASN A 31 -19.84 20.84 -11.48
N THR A 32 -19.53 19.87 -10.63
CA THR A 32 -19.71 19.91 -9.17
C THR A 32 -18.40 19.57 -8.43
N PRO A 33 -17.28 20.28 -8.72
CA PRO A 33 -15.99 19.87 -8.19
C PRO A 33 -15.85 20.22 -6.70
N LEU A 34 -15.01 19.46 -5.99
CA LEU A 34 -14.49 19.86 -4.68
C LEU A 34 -13.43 20.94 -4.90
N LYS A 35 -13.66 22.14 -4.32
CA LYS A 35 -12.87 23.35 -4.63
C LYS A 35 -11.86 23.70 -3.55
N SER A 36 -11.95 23.06 -2.39
CA SER A 36 -11.11 23.36 -1.24
C SER A 36 -10.91 22.14 -0.37
N TYR A 37 -9.88 22.20 0.47
CA TYR A 37 -9.62 21.19 1.50
C TYR A 37 -10.82 20.94 2.43
N LYS A 38 -11.57 21.99 2.75
CA LYS A 38 -12.77 21.86 3.59
C LYS A 38 -13.87 21.07 2.89
N ASP A 39 -13.99 21.21 1.57
CA ASP A 39 -14.98 20.46 0.78
C ASP A 39 -14.62 18.98 0.74
N VAL A 40 -13.32 18.65 0.63
CA VAL A 40 -12.80 17.27 0.71
C VAL A 40 -13.08 16.66 2.09
N LEU A 41 -12.76 17.35 3.18
CA LEU A 41 -13.04 16.83 4.53
C LEU A 41 -14.54 16.59 4.76
N LYS A 42 -15.38 17.51 4.27
CA LYS A 42 -16.84 17.37 4.37
C LYS A 42 -17.33 16.20 3.53
N PHE A 43 -16.77 16.01 2.33
CA PHE A 43 -17.08 14.87 1.48
C PHE A 43 -16.74 13.55 2.17
N ILE A 44 -15.54 13.42 2.73
CA ILE A 44 -15.10 12.22 3.47
C ILE A 44 -16.03 11.94 4.65
N ASP A 45 -16.37 12.96 5.45
CA ASP A 45 -17.31 12.83 6.56
C ASP A 45 -18.70 12.34 6.09
N GLN A 46 -19.15 12.80 4.93
CA GLN A 46 -20.43 12.39 4.33
C GLN A 46 -20.39 10.98 3.71
N ALA A 47 -19.29 10.60 3.08
CA ALA A 47 -19.08 9.27 2.49
C ALA A 47 -18.88 8.19 3.57
N GLY A 48 -18.41 8.59 4.76
CA GLY A 48 -18.20 7.69 5.89
C GLY A 48 -17.20 6.59 5.54
N ASN A 49 -17.64 5.33 5.65
CA ASN A 49 -16.79 4.16 5.44
C ASN A 49 -16.70 3.73 3.97
N ASP A 50 -17.38 4.40 3.04
CA ASP A 50 -17.31 4.12 1.61
C ASP A 50 -16.22 4.99 0.95
N THR A 51 -14.99 4.88 1.46
CA THR A 51 -13.85 5.70 1.06
C THR A 51 -12.56 4.88 1.06
N ALA A 52 -11.62 5.23 0.17
CA ALA A 52 -10.28 4.65 0.17
C ALA A 52 -9.55 4.92 1.51
N GLU A 53 -9.73 6.10 2.12
CA GLU A 53 -9.16 6.41 3.43
C GLU A 53 -9.59 5.39 4.51
N TYR A 54 -10.88 5.04 4.57
CA TYR A 54 -11.37 4.04 5.51
C TYR A 54 -10.82 2.65 5.16
N ASP A 55 -10.87 2.25 3.90
CA ASP A 55 -10.42 0.91 3.48
C ASP A 55 -8.90 0.70 3.63
N LEU A 56 -8.10 1.77 3.59
CA LEU A 56 -6.66 1.77 3.87
C LEU A 56 -6.33 1.78 5.38
N SER A 57 -7.30 2.05 6.25
CA SER A 57 -7.11 1.91 7.70
C SER A 57 -7.02 0.42 8.09
N PRO A 58 -6.32 0.06 9.18
CA PRO A 58 -6.30 -1.32 9.65
C PRO A 58 -7.71 -1.87 9.91
N GLU A 59 -8.63 -1.06 10.43
CA GLU A 59 -10.02 -1.44 10.69
C GLU A 59 -10.79 -1.74 9.39
N GLY A 60 -10.68 -0.88 8.38
CA GLY A 60 -11.31 -1.08 7.08
C GLY A 60 -10.72 -2.26 6.31
N ALA A 61 -9.40 -2.39 6.29
CA ALA A 61 -8.72 -3.54 5.71
C ALA A 61 -9.13 -4.86 6.39
N ASN A 62 -9.23 -4.89 7.73
CA ASN A 62 -9.70 -6.06 8.45
C ASN A 62 -11.14 -6.42 8.08
N LYS A 63 -12.01 -5.40 7.94
CA LYS A 63 -13.39 -5.61 7.49
C LYS A 63 -13.44 -6.20 6.09
N ILE A 64 -12.65 -5.70 5.14
CA ILE A 64 -12.55 -6.26 3.79
C ILE A 64 -12.10 -7.72 3.83
N ASN A 65 -11.03 -8.01 4.56
CA ASN A 65 -10.45 -9.36 4.67
C ASN A 65 -11.43 -10.38 5.29
N SER A 66 -12.47 -9.93 6.01
CA SER A 66 -13.50 -10.83 6.54
C SER A 66 -14.45 -11.42 5.50
N PHE A 67 -14.52 -10.83 4.29
CA PHE A 67 -15.41 -11.30 3.22
C PHE A 67 -14.77 -11.41 1.83
N VAL A 68 -13.63 -10.76 1.59
CA VAL A 68 -12.80 -10.99 0.39
C VAL A 68 -11.79 -12.07 0.75
N THR A 69 -12.05 -13.30 0.27
CA THR A 69 -11.22 -14.45 0.61
C THR A 69 -10.55 -15.07 -0.61
N ILE A 70 -9.41 -15.71 -0.37
CA ILE A 70 -8.65 -16.46 -1.36
C ILE A 70 -9.48 -17.51 -2.09
N GLN A 71 -9.23 -17.67 -3.39
CA GLN A 71 -9.87 -18.66 -4.25
C GLN A 71 -8.90 -19.82 -4.52
N HIS A 72 -9.36 -21.05 -4.40
CA HIS A 72 -8.50 -22.24 -4.48
C HIS A 72 -7.81 -22.46 -5.84
N ASP A 73 -8.36 -21.87 -6.91
CA ASP A 73 -7.88 -22.01 -8.30
C ASP A 73 -7.08 -20.77 -8.78
N VAL A 74 -6.80 -19.82 -7.91
CA VAL A 74 -6.11 -18.59 -8.29
C VAL A 74 -4.70 -18.58 -7.71
N TYR A 75 -3.73 -18.17 -8.52
CA TYR A 75 -2.39 -17.86 -8.04
C TYR A 75 -2.37 -16.46 -7.44
N TYR A 76 -1.90 -16.33 -6.20
CA TYR A 76 -1.71 -15.04 -5.53
C TYR A 76 -0.22 -14.80 -5.31
N PHE A 77 0.22 -13.57 -5.56
CA PHE A 77 1.60 -13.12 -5.33
C PHE A 77 1.56 -11.80 -4.57
N SER A 78 2.47 -11.64 -3.63
CA SER A 78 2.72 -10.37 -2.96
C SER A 78 4.18 -9.97 -3.11
N VAL A 79 4.43 -8.68 -3.30
CA VAL A 79 5.77 -8.12 -3.46
C VAL A 79 5.98 -7.03 -2.43
N PRO A 80 6.36 -7.38 -1.19
CA PRO A 80 6.62 -6.39 -0.16
C PRO A 80 7.88 -5.58 -0.49
N PHE A 81 7.85 -4.27 -0.21
CA PHE A 81 9.00 -3.37 -0.31
C PHE A 81 9.40 -2.84 1.07
N ASN A 82 10.65 -2.42 1.21
CA ASN A 82 11.17 -1.74 2.40
C ASN A 82 12.24 -0.70 2.02
N THR A 83 12.12 0.49 2.60
CA THR A 83 13.07 1.61 2.45
C THR A 83 13.65 2.07 3.79
N THR A 84 13.47 1.30 4.86
CA THR A 84 13.86 1.65 6.22
C THR A 84 14.85 0.63 6.80
N ASP A 85 15.71 1.09 7.71
CA ASP A 85 16.63 0.24 8.46
C ASP A 85 16.34 0.36 9.97
N PRO A 86 16.52 -0.73 10.74
CA PRO A 86 16.35 -0.69 12.18
C PRO A 86 17.41 0.21 12.83
N LEU A 87 16.99 1.02 13.79
CA LEU A 87 17.89 1.82 14.62
C LEU A 87 18.43 0.93 15.76
N PRO A 88 19.76 0.66 15.81
CA PRO A 88 20.33 -0.27 16.77
C PRO A 88 19.96 0.07 18.22
N LEU A 89 19.72 -0.96 19.03
CA LEU A 89 19.37 -0.86 20.46
C LEU A 89 18.03 -0.16 20.75
N THR A 90 17.16 -0.02 19.74
CA THR A 90 15.79 0.49 19.88
C THR A 90 14.80 -0.40 19.14
N ASN A 91 13.50 -0.13 19.28
CA ASN A 91 12.45 -0.74 18.45
C ASN A 91 12.04 0.18 17.27
N PHE A 92 12.83 1.19 16.94
CA PHE A 92 12.50 2.18 15.91
C PHE A 92 13.29 1.93 14.62
N TYR A 93 12.82 2.54 13.55
CA TYR A 93 13.42 2.48 12.22
C TYR A 93 13.80 3.89 11.75
N LEU A 94 14.64 3.97 10.72
CA LEU A 94 14.92 5.20 10.00
C LEU A 94 14.86 4.95 8.49
N PRO A 95 14.33 5.89 7.70
CA PRO A 95 14.39 5.82 6.25
C PRO A 95 15.84 5.81 5.77
N LYS A 96 16.11 5.02 4.73
CA LYS A 96 17.39 4.98 4.03
C LYS A 96 17.63 6.32 3.34
N VAL A 97 18.90 6.64 3.11
CA VAL A 97 19.28 7.84 2.35
C VAL A 97 18.79 7.83 0.90
N THR A 98 18.42 6.64 0.40
CA THR A 98 17.84 6.42 -0.93
C THR A 98 16.31 6.54 -0.95
N THR A 99 15.65 6.68 0.19
CA THR A 99 14.20 6.94 0.24
C THR A 99 13.92 8.27 -0.44
N ASN A 100 12.89 8.30 -1.29
CA ASN A 100 12.46 9.51 -1.97
C ASN A 100 12.17 10.63 -0.95
N PRO A 101 12.77 11.83 -1.10
CA PRO A 101 12.54 12.96 -0.21
C PRO A 101 11.06 13.34 -0.04
N PHE A 102 10.22 13.12 -1.06
CA PHE A 102 8.78 13.37 -0.97
C PHE A 102 8.10 12.47 0.07
N ASN A 103 8.61 11.25 0.27
CA ASN A 103 8.03 10.27 1.18
C ASN A 103 8.77 10.19 2.52
N LEU A 104 9.70 11.11 2.80
CA LEU A 104 10.49 11.06 4.02
C LEU A 104 9.63 11.28 5.28
N ILE A 105 8.69 12.21 5.23
CA ILE A 105 7.78 12.50 6.34
C ILE A 105 6.90 11.29 6.68
N PRO A 106 6.17 10.66 5.72
CA PRO A 106 5.38 9.48 6.05
C PRO A 106 6.21 8.30 6.53
N ALA A 107 7.36 8.04 5.90
CA ALA A 107 8.28 7.01 6.36
C ALA A 107 8.65 7.21 7.83
N LEU A 108 9.03 8.44 8.22
CA LEU A 108 9.36 8.77 9.60
C LEU A 108 8.17 8.58 10.55
N LEU A 109 6.97 9.03 10.19
CA LEU A 109 5.80 8.84 11.05
C LEU A 109 5.55 7.34 11.33
N MET A 110 5.72 6.49 10.32
CA MET A 110 5.53 5.05 10.47
C MET A 110 6.66 4.40 11.27
N CYS A 111 7.91 4.84 11.09
CA CYS A 111 9.07 4.37 11.86
C CYS A 111 8.90 4.53 13.38
N PHE A 112 8.13 5.52 13.84
CA PHE A 112 7.95 5.84 15.26
C PHE A 112 6.52 5.62 15.80
N GLY A 113 5.50 5.65 14.94
CA GLY A 113 4.10 5.85 15.33
C GLY A 113 3.16 4.65 15.18
N THR A 114 3.61 3.51 14.69
CA THR A 114 2.75 2.32 14.52
C THR A 114 2.69 1.50 15.81
N SER A 115 1.62 1.67 16.59
CA SER A 115 1.29 0.78 17.72
C SER A 115 -0.16 0.95 18.16
N GLY A 116 -0.83 -0.14 18.51
CA GLY A 116 -2.23 -0.10 18.96
C GLY A 116 -2.98 -1.38 18.64
N ASN A 117 -4.24 -1.45 19.05
CA ASN A 117 -5.17 -2.47 18.60
C ASN A 117 -6.25 -1.77 17.77
N HIS A 118 -6.42 -2.24 16.54
CA HIS A 118 -7.29 -1.66 15.54
C HIS A 118 -8.26 -2.75 15.04
N ASP A 119 -9.41 -2.86 15.70
CA ASP A 119 -10.44 -3.88 15.45
C ASP A 119 -9.88 -5.30 15.27
N GLY A 120 -8.97 -5.72 16.17
CA GLY A 120 -8.37 -7.06 16.14
C GLY A 120 -7.00 -7.14 15.46
N ILE A 121 -6.59 -6.10 14.73
CA ILE A 121 -5.21 -5.99 14.25
C ILE A 121 -4.35 -5.39 15.36
N GLN A 122 -3.50 -6.24 15.95
CA GLN A 122 -2.51 -5.80 16.94
C GLN A 122 -1.27 -5.28 16.22
N MET A 123 -1.09 -3.96 16.24
CA MET A 123 0.11 -3.30 15.73
C MET A 123 1.13 -3.11 16.84
N ASP A 124 2.36 -3.54 16.58
CA ASP A 124 3.51 -3.41 17.46
C ASP A 124 4.75 -2.93 16.67
N GLY A 125 5.95 -3.09 17.24
CA GLY A 125 7.20 -2.66 16.60
C GLY A 125 7.47 -3.27 15.22
N SER A 126 6.87 -4.43 14.89
CA SER A 126 7.01 -5.07 13.57
C SER A 126 6.38 -4.27 12.43
N TRP A 127 5.45 -3.35 12.74
CA TRP A 127 4.77 -2.51 11.75
C TRP A 127 5.57 -1.25 11.37
N ARG A 128 6.76 -1.07 11.96
CA ARG A 128 7.59 0.13 11.75
C ARG A 128 8.49 0.00 10.53
N GLU A 129 8.83 -1.21 10.11
CA GLU A 129 9.45 -1.45 8.80
C GLU A 129 8.44 -1.08 7.71
N ASN A 130 8.83 -0.21 6.78
CA ASN A 130 7.92 0.30 5.78
C ASN A 130 8.61 0.70 4.48
N ASP A 131 7.82 0.81 3.42
CA ASP A 131 8.24 1.32 2.11
C ASP A 131 8.01 2.84 1.97
N SER A 132 7.87 3.58 3.07
CA SER A 132 7.46 4.99 3.17
C SER A 132 5.97 5.29 3.17
N LEU A 133 5.08 4.39 2.76
CA LEU A 133 3.63 4.61 2.85
C LEU A 133 2.87 3.41 3.46
N VAL A 134 3.38 2.19 3.28
CA VAL A 134 2.77 0.94 3.76
C VAL A 134 3.79 0.15 4.59
N SER A 135 3.34 -0.38 5.72
CA SER A 135 4.17 -1.22 6.58
C SER A 135 4.50 -2.50 5.84
N THR A 136 5.77 -2.92 5.84
CA THR A 136 6.23 -4.09 5.06
C THR A 136 5.47 -5.35 5.45
N VAL A 137 5.16 -5.54 6.74
CA VAL A 137 4.33 -6.65 7.23
C VAL A 137 2.90 -6.65 6.67
N SER A 138 2.34 -5.48 6.36
CA SER A 138 1.00 -5.36 5.79
C SER A 138 0.97 -5.67 4.29
N ALA A 139 2.13 -5.63 3.62
CA ALA A 139 2.26 -5.88 2.19
C ALA A 139 2.51 -7.37 1.86
N THR A 140 2.61 -8.25 2.86
CA THR A 140 2.90 -9.67 2.64
C THR A 140 1.64 -10.47 2.31
N TYR A 141 0.58 -10.40 3.13
CA TYR A 141 -0.67 -11.12 2.95
C TYR A 141 -1.68 -10.69 4.02
N PRO A 142 -3.00 -10.88 3.80
CA PRO A 142 -4.00 -10.80 4.87
C PRO A 142 -3.73 -11.87 5.94
N PHE A 143 -3.61 -11.49 7.22
CA PHE A 143 -3.03 -12.36 8.26
C PHE A 143 -3.78 -13.68 8.52
N ASP A 144 -5.07 -13.74 8.20
CA ASP A 144 -5.89 -14.95 8.36
C ASP A 144 -5.91 -15.85 7.10
N GLU A 145 -5.14 -15.49 6.06
CA GLU A 145 -5.08 -16.24 4.80
C GLU A 145 -3.84 -17.14 4.68
N PRO A 146 -3.95 -18.27 3.95
CA PRO A 146 -2.83 -19.17 3.75
C PRO A 146 -1.76 -18.53 2.86
N HIS A 147 -0.50 -18.69 3.25
CA HIS A 147 0.65 -18.12 2.56
C HIS A 147 1.86 -19.05 2.65
N VAL A 148 2.78 -18.88 1.71
CA VAL A 148 4.07 -19.56 1.64
C VAL A 148 5.13 -18.59 1.10
N ASP A 149 6.39 -18.78 1.49
CA ASP A 149 7.49 -18.09 0.81
C ASP A 149 7.53 -18.53 -0.66
N TYR A 150 7.76 -17.57 -1.56
CA TYR A 150 7.85 -17.85 -3.00
C TYR A 150 8.99 -18.82 -3.32
N ASP A 151 8.63 -19.96 -3.93
CA ASP A 151 9.57 -20.89 -4.55
C ASP A 151 9.25 -21.01 -6.04
N LYS A 152 10.18 -20.54 -6.89
CA LYS A 152 10.06 -20.61 -8.36
C LYS A 152 9.82 -22.01 -8.91
N ASN A 153 10.17 -23.06 -8.16
CA ASN A 153 9.98 -24.46 -8.57
C ASN A 153 8.67 -25.06 -8.05
N ASN A 154 7.99 -24.36 -7.13
CA ASN A 154 6.77 -24.82 -6.46
C ASN A 154 5.82 -23.66 -6.15
N ILE A 155 5.28 -23.04 -7.20
CA ILE A 155 4.27 -21.99 -7.08
C ILE A 155 2.90 -22.62 -6.87
N GLN A 156 2.17 -22.16 -5.84
CA GLN A 156 0.94 -22.79 -5.37
C GLN A 156 -0.30 -21.92 -5.63
N LYS A 157 -1.41 -22.53 -6.06
CA LYS A 157 -2.73 -21.89 -6.13
C LYS A 157 -3.39 -21.86 -4.75
N GLY A 158 -4.31 -20.92 -4.54
CA GLY A 158 -5.10 -20.83 -3.31
C GLY A 158 -4.29 -20.43 -2.07
N VAL A 159 -3.09 -19.90 -2.25
CA VAL A 159 -2.21 -19.35 -1.20
C VAL A 159 -1.48 -18.12 -1.74
N TRP A 160 -1.11 -17.19 -0.85
CA TRP A 160 -0.18 -16.11 -1.18
C TRP A 160 1.24 -16.66 -1.31
N ASN A 161 1.82 -16.55 -2.51
CA ASN A 161 3.24 -16.82 -2.74
C ASN A 161 4.01 -15.51 -2.48
N VAL A 162 4.56 -15.39 -1.28
CA VAL A 162 5.16 -14.15 -0.77
C VAL A 162 6.57 -14.00 -1.34
N MET A 163 6.80 -12.98 -2.16
CA MET A 163 8.11 -12.70 -2.72
C MET A 163 9.06 -12.18 -1.62
N PRO A 164 10.38 -12.36 -1.77
CA PRO A 164 11.35 -11.73 -0.88
C PRO A 164 11.14 -10.21 -0.81
N VAL A 165 11.33 -9.63 0.37
CA VAL A 165 11.23 -8.17 0.56
C VAL A 165 12.22 -7.46 -0.37
N GLN A 166 11.67 -6.61 -1.23
CA GLN A 166 12.42 -5.82 -2.20
C GLN A 166 12.94 -4.53 -1.54
N THR A 167 14.10 -4.05 -1.97
CA THR A 167 14.61 -2.75 -1.52
C THR A 167 14.02 -1.65 -2.40
N GLY A 168 13.41 -0.66 -1.76
CA GLY A 168 12.80 0.47 -2.44
C GLY A 168 11.71 1.10 -1.59
N ASP A 169 11.39 2.35 -1.87
CA ASP A 169 10.18 2.97 -1.35
C ASP A 169 8.96 2.63 -2.21
N HIS A 170 7.80 3.11 -1.80
CA HIS A 170 6.50 2.86 -2.40
C HIS A 170 6.45 3.25 -3.89
N PHE A 171 7.29 4.19 -4.29
CA PHE A 171 7.35 4.73 -5.65
C PHE A 171 8.30 3.95 -6.55
N THR A 172 9.18 3.14 -5.96
CA THR A 172 10.13 2.29 -6.65
C THR A 172 9.47 1.32 -7.63
N PRO A 173 8.46 0.50 -7.25
CA PRO A 173 7.80 -0.39 -8.22
C PRO A 173 7.01 0.36 -9.29
N MET A 174 6.70 1.65 -9.11
CA MET A 174 6.06 2.49 -10.13
C MET A 174 7.07 3.12 -11.12
N GLY A 175 8.37 2.92 -10.90
CA GLY A 175 9.42 3.54 -11.71
C GLY A 175 9.64 5.04 -11.43
N LEU A 176 9.00 5.58 -10.39
CA LEU A 176 9.12 6.98 -10.01
C LEU A 176 10.37 7.16 -9.14
N PHE A 177 11.33 7.97 -9.62
CA PHE A 177 12.64 8.18 -8.97
C PHE A 177 13.46 6.90 -8.76
N ALA A 178 13.14 5.85 -9.52
CA ALA A 178 13.84 4.56 -9.49
C ALA A 178 14.80 4.42 -10.68
N ASP A 179 15.70 3.44 -10.59
CA ASP A 179 16.52 3.05 -11.73
C ASP A 179 15.65 2.39 -12.80
N LYS A 180 15.74 2.91 -14.02
CA LYS A 180 14.92 2.48 -15.16
C LYS A 180 15.16 1.02 -15.52
N ASP A 181 16.42 0.59 -15.54
CA ASP A 181 16.77 -0.75 -16.01
C ASP A 181 16.40 -1.80 -14.95
N GLN A 182 16.61 -1.49 -13.66
CA GLN A 182 16.13 -2.32 -12.55
C GLN A 182 14.60 -2.44 -12.54
N THR A 183 13.88 -1.33 -12.73
CA THR A 183 12.40 -1.35 -12.80
C THR A 183 11.92 -2.21 -13.96
N ARG A 184 12.55 -2.05 -15.14
CA ARG A 184 12.22 -2.85 -16.33
C ARG A 184 12.50 -4.34 -16.11
N GLU A 185 13.63 -4.68 -15.51
CA GLU A 185 14.00 -6.06 -15.21
C GLU A 185 13.04 -6.69 -14.20
N PHE A 186 12.65 -5.94 -13.15
CA PHE A 186 11.65 -6.36 -12.19
C PHE A 186 10.32 -6.76 -12.87
N PHE A 187 9.75 -5.89 -13.70
CA PHE A 187 8.50 -6.21 -14.41
C PHE A 187 8.66 -7.33 -15.43
N LYS A 188 9.81 -7.43 -16.09
CA LYS A 188 10.10 -8.53 -17.01
C LYS A 188 10.10 -9.88 -16.27
N ASN A 189 10.76 -9.95 -15.11
CA ASN A 189 10.81 -11.16 -14.29
C ASN A 189 9.42 -11.54 -13.76
N LEU A 190 8.60 -10.56 -13.37
CA LEU A 190 7.21 -10.80 -12.96
C LEU A 190 6.37 -11.36 -14.12
N ALA A 191 6.49 -10.78 -15.31
CA ALA A 191 5.79 -11.25 -16.51
C ALA A 191 6.22 -12.66 -16.92
N GLU A 192 7.52 -12.98 -16.84
CA GLU A 192 8.05 -14.32 -17.09
C GLU A 192 7.52 -15.34 -16.07
N THR A 193 7.44 -14.94 -14.78
CA THR A 193 6.86 -15.77 -13.72
C THR A 193 5.41 -16.11 -14.02
N ILE A 194 4.57 -15.09 -14.30
CA ILE A 194 3.16 -15.26 -14.62
C ILE A 194 2.97 -16.13 -15.88
N SER A 195 3.80 -15.91 -16.91
CA SER A 195 3.72 -16.67 -18.18
C SER A 195 4.16 -18.13 -18.04
N SER A 196 4.84 -18.49 -16.95
CA SER A 196 5.29 -19.86 -16.67
C SER A 196 4.31 -20.69 -15.83
N LEU A 197 3.24 -20.05 -15.33
CA LEU A 197 2.22 -20.71 -14.53
C LEU A 197 1.50 -21.77 -15.34
N LYS A 198 1.14 -22.86 -14.66
CA LYS A 198 0.38 -23.95 -15.25
C LYS A 198 -1.09 -23.72 -14.99
N ASP A 199 -1.91 -24.09 -15.96
CA ASP A 199 -3.36 -24.15 -15.80
C ASP A 199 -3.77 -25.13 -14.69
#